data_AF-A0A961TP83-F1
#
_entry.id   AF-A0A961TP83-F1
#
_cell.length_a   1.000
_cell.length_b   1.000
_cell.length_c   1.000
_cell.angle_alpha   90.00
_cell.angle_beta   90.00
_cell.angle_gamma   90.00
#
_symmetry.space_group_name_H-M   'P 1'
#
loop_
_entity.id
_entity.type
_entity.pdbx_description
1 polymer ?
#
loop_
_entity_poly.entity_id
_entity_poly.type
_entity_poly.pdbx_seq_one_letter_code
_entity_poly.pdbx_strand_id
1 'polypeptide(L)'
;MAKTPTTDTKPAGDTAEQLSADLKKVQGELDKANADLAVRDATIKDLEGKLEAAKSEISEKTTDLEKANDERAKAEAELQALQPGGTPAVKTGGLRITAKPKGGFRRAGVHHPSGPVNHEPGTFDDKQIAQLRDDPNLVVVDI
;
A
#
# COMPACT_ATOMS: atom_id res chain seq x y z
N MET A 1 -81.96 62.31 -6.05
CA MET A 1 -81.42 61.53 -4.91
C MET A 1 -80.28 60.67 -5.43
N ALA A 2 -79.03 61.12 -5.29
CA ALA A 2 -77.85 60.35 -5.67
C ALA A 2 -77.17 59.85 -4.39
N LYS A 3 -77.07 58.53 -4.23
CA LYS A 3 -76.29 57.89 -3.16
C LYS A 3 -74.83 57.93 -3.59
N THR A 4 -73.97 58.57 -2.79
CA THR A 4 -72.52 58.53 -3.00
C THR A 4 -71.97 57.16 -2.59
N PRO A 5 -70.96 56.63 -3.31
CA PRO A 5 -70.31 55.38 -2.94
C PRO A 5 -69.30 55.61 -1.82
N THR A 6 -69.40 54.82 -0.75
CA THR A 6 -68.36 54.71 0.28
C THR A 6 -67.17 53.96 -0.30
N THR A 7 -66.01 54.62 -0.38
CA THR A 7 -64.74 53.98 -0.71
C THR A 7 -64.17 53.31 0.53
N ASP A 8 -64.14 51.98 0.54
CA ASP A 8 -63.37 51.17 1.49
C ASP A 8 -61.88 51.40 1.27
N THR A 9 -61.34 52.49 1.80
CA THR A 9 -59.89 52.68 1.91
C THR A 9 -59.41 51.85 3.10
N LYS A 10 -58.76 50.71 2.83
CA LYS A 10 -57.97 49.98 3.84
C LYS A 10 -57.07 51.00 4.56
N PRO A 11 -57.19 51.18 5.88
CA PRO A 11 -56.48 52.25 6.57
C PRO A 11 -54.97 52.01 6.48
N ALA A 12 -54.21 53.08 6.31
CA ALA A 12 -52.74 53.05 6.23
C ALA A 12 -52.09 52.38 7.47
N GLY A 13 -52.79 52.33 8.62
CA GLY A 13 -52.37 51.64 9.85
C GLY A 13 -52.07 50.15 9.64
N ASP A 14 -53.03 49.41 9.04
CA ASP A 14 -52.90 47.97 8.78
C ASP A 14 -51.67 47.60 7.94
N THR A 15 -51.18 48.54 7.13
CA THR A 15 -50.02 48.33 6.24
C THR A 15 -48.71 48.61 6.98
N ALA A 16 -48.70 49.58 7.89
CA ALA A 16 -47.55 49.87 8.74
C ALA A 16 -47.31 48.77 9.79
N GLU A 17 -48.37 48.22 10.38
CA GLU A 17 -48.28 47.09 11.31
C GLU A 17 -47.74 45.82 10.62
N GLN A 18 -48.21 45.53 9.41
CA GLN A 18 -47.71 44.42 8.60
C GLN A 18 -46.22 44.56 8.29
N LEU A 19 -45.79 45.74 7.82
CA LEU A 19 -44.39 46.03 7.53
C LEU A 19 -43.51 45.91 8.79
N SER A 20 -44.00 46.32 9.95
CA SER A 20 -43.28 46.16 11.22
C SER A 20 -43.12 44.69 11.61
N ALA A 21 -44.14 43.87 11.40
CA ALA A 21 -44.08 42.43 11.64
C ALA A 21 -43.07 41.75 10.70
N ASP A 22 -43.10 42.11 9.41
CA ASP A 22 -42.18 41.57 8.41
C ASP A 22 -40.72 41.98 8.70
N LEU A 23 -40.47 43.22 9.11
CA LEU A 23 -39.14 43.69 9.53
C LEU A 23 -38.60 42.89 10.72
N LYS A 24 -39.44 42.64 11.74
CA LYS A 24 -39.03 41.82 12.89
C LYS A 24 -38.71 40.39 12.48
N LYS A 25 -39.48 39.83 11.56
CA LYS A 25 -39.23 38.47 11.03
C LYS A 25 -37.89 38.41 10.30
N VAL A 26 -37.65 39.34 9.37
CA VAL A 26 -36.38 39.42 8.61
C VAL A 26 -35.19 39.63 9.55
N GLN A 27 -35.34 40.45 10.60
CA GLN A 27 -34.29 40.64 11.59
C GLN A 27 -33.94 39.32 12.30
N GLY A 28 -34.94 38.54 12.72
CA GLY A 28 -34.71 37.24 13.36
C GLY A 28 -34.06 36.22 12.41
N GLU A 29 -34.43 36.24 11.12
CA GLU A 29 -33.79 35.42 10.09
C GLU A 29 -32.32 35.82 9.87
N LEU A 30 -32.02 37.12 9.86
CA LEU A 30 -30.67 37.66 9.76
C LEU A 30 -29.80 37.26 10.96
N ASP A 31 -30.33 37.38 12.17
CA ASP A 31 -29.62 37.00 13.40
C ASP A 31 -29.30 35.50 13.41
N LYS A 32 -30.24 34.66 12.96
CA LYS A 32 -30.01 33.22 12.81
C LYS A 32 -28.95 32.91 11.77
N ALA A 33 -29.00 33.56 10.60
CA ALA A 33 -28.01 33.36 9.54
C ALA A 33 -26.60 33.76 10.01
N ASN A 34 -26.47 34.83 10.78
CA ASN A 34 -25.20 35.25 11.37
C ASN A 34 -24.66 34.24 12.39
N ALA A 35 -25.52 33.67 13.22
CA ALA A 35 -25.13 32.60 14.14
C ALA A 35 -24.64 31.35 13.38
N ASP A 36 -25.35 30.95 12.32
CA ASP A 36 -24.98 29.80 11.48
C ASP A 36 -23.63 30.05 10.77
N LEU A 37 -23.38 31.27 10.28
CA LEU A 37 -22.09 31.66 9.69
C LEU A 37 -20.94 31.54 10.70
N ALA A 38 -21.12 32.04 11.92
CA ALA A 38 -20.10 31.93 12.96
C ALA A 38 -19.75 30.47 13.30
N VAL A 39 -20.74 29.58 13.33
CA VAL A 39 -20.52 28.13 13.53
C VAL A 39 -19.75 27.52 12.35
N ARG A 40 -20.08 27.92 11.12
CA ARG A 40 -19.38 27.46 9.92
C ARG A 40 -17.93 27.92 9.89
N ASP A 41 -17.64 29.17 10.25
CA ASP A 41 -16.28 29.70 10.33
C ASP A 41 -15.44 28.93 11.37
N ALA A 42 -16.02 28.63 12.53
CA ALA A 42 -15.37 27.81 13.54
C ALA A 42 -15.08 26.39 13.02
N THR A 43 -16.02 25.80 12.27
CA THR A 43 -15.85 24.46 11.68
C THR A 43 -14.77 24.46 10.61
N ILE A 44 -14.72 25.49 9.75
CA ILE A 44 -13.69 25.63 8.72
C ILE A 44 -12.31 25.68 9.38
N LYS A 45 -12.16 26.50 10.43
CA LYS A 45 -10.89 26.63 11.16
C LYS A 45 -10.43 25.31 11.79
N ASP A 46 -11.36 24.52 12.35
CA ASP A 46 -11.04 23.19 12.89
C ASP A 46 -10.60 22.21 11.79
N LEU A 47 -11.29 22.21 10.64
CA LEU A 47 -10.94 21.37 9.50
C LEU A 47 -9.58 21.75 8.89
N GLU A 48 -9.26 23.04 8.81
CA GLU A 48 -7.94 23.51 8.38
C GLU A 48 -6.84 22.99 9.32
N GLY A 49 -7.06 23.06 10.65
CA GLY A 49 -6.12 22.51 11.63
C GLY A 49 -5.90 21.00 11.47
N LYS A 50 -6.98 20.24 11.26
CA LYS A 50 -6.90 18.78 11.00
C LYS A 50 -6.18 18.46 9.70
N LEU A 51 -6.39 19.27 8.65
CA LEU A 51 -5.73 19.10 7.37
C LEU A 51 -4.22 19.28 7.49
N GLU A 52 -3.77 20.32 8.21
CA GLU A 52 -2.34 20.56 8.42
C GLU A 52 -1.69 19.48 9.29
N ALA A 53 -2.38 19.01 10.34
CA ALA A 53 -1.90 17.88 11.15
C ALA A 53 -1.73 16.61 10.28
N ALA A 54 -2.73 16.27 9.48
CA ALA A 54 -2.68 15.11 8.58
C ALA A 54 -1.54 15.21 7.55
N LYS A 55 -1.30 16.41 6.98
CA LYS A 55 -0.16 16.64 6.08
C LYS A 55 1.18 16.40 6.77
N SER A 56 1.34 16.87 8.00
CA SER A 56 2.54 16.64 8.80
C SER A 56 2.77 15.15 9.02
N GLU A 57 1.74 14.42 9.44
CA GLU A 57 1.82 12.96 9.65
C GLU A 57 2.17 12.20 8.37
N ILE A 58 1.60 12.59 7.22
CA ILE A 58 1.93 11.99 5.91
C ILE A 58 3.40 12.24 5.56
N SER A 59 3.90 13.44 5.80
CA SER A 59 5.31 13.78 5.55
C SER A 59 6.23 12.91 6.40
N GLU A 60 5.95 12.78 7.70
CA GLU A 60 6.74 11.93 8.61
C GLU A 60 6.72 10.46 8.17
N LYS A 61 5.53 9.91 7.89
CA LYS A 61 5.39 8.53 7.43
C LYS A 61 6.09 8.26 6.11
N THR A 62 6.15 9.24 5.21
CA THR A 62 6.87 9.11 3.94
C THR A 62 8.37 8.99 4.18
N THR A 63 8.94 9.83 5.04
CA THR A 63 10.36 9.76 5.43
C THR A 63 10.70 8.43 6.12
N ASP A 64 9.82 7.95 7.01
CA ASP A 64 10.05 6.67 7.67
C ASP A 64 10.00 5.48 6.69
N LEU A 65 9.11 5.53 5.70
CA LEU A 65 8.99 4.50 4.66
C LEU A 65 10.23 4.47 3.76
N GLU A 66 10.79 5.63 3.40
CA GLU A 66 12.06 5.73 2.66
C GLU A 66 13.21 5.07 3.43
N LYS A 67 13.36 5.39 4.72
CA LYS A 67 14.38 4.78 5.58
C LYS A 67 14.22 3.25 5.68
N ALA A 68 12.99 2.79 5.90
CA ALA A 68 12.71 1.35 5.99
C ALA A 68 13.02 0.61 4.68
N ASN A 69 12.76 1.24 3.53
CA ASN A 69 13.14 0.67 2.23
C ASN A 69 14.66 0.59 2.05
N ASP A 70 15.40 1.63 2.46
CA ASP A 70 16.87 1.61 2.41
C ASP A 70 17.46 0.53 3.33
N GLU A 71 16.90 0.36 4.52
CA GLU A 71 17.30 -0.70 5.45
C GLU A 71 16.99 -2.09 4.89
N ARG A 72 15.82 -2.28 4.28
CA ARG A 72 15.46 -3.53 3.60
C ARG A 72 16.44 -3.85 2.46
N ALA A 73 16.77 -2.86 1.62
CA ALA A 73 17.70 -3.05 0.51
C ALA A 73 19.10 -3.46 1.00
N LYS A 74 19.57 -2.88 2.12
CA LYS A 74 20.84 -3.29 2.75
C LYS A 74 20.76 -4.71 3.28
N ALA A 75 19.69 -5.06 4.00
CA ALA A 75 19.51 -6.40 4.53
C ALA A 75 19.41 -7.46 3.41
N GLU A 76 18.74 -7.14 2.30
CA GLU A 76 18.68 -8.00 1.11
C GLU A 76 20.07 -8.23 0.50
N ALA A 77 20.89 -7.18 0.39
CA ALA A 77 22.28 -7.29 -0.09
C ALA A 77 23.15 -8.14 0.84
N GLU A 78 23.03 -7.97 2.15
CA GLU A 78 23.74 -8.78 3.15
C GLU A 78 23.33 -10.26 3.10
N LEU A 79 22.04 -10.55 2.97
CA LEU A 79 21.53 -11.91 2.81
C LEU A 79 22.08 -12.57 1.53
N GLN A 80 22.13 -11.82 0.42
CA GLN A 80 22.69 -12.31 -0.83
C GLN A 80 24.19 -12.62 -0.70
N ALA A 81 24.94 -11.82 0.06
CA ALA A 81 26.35 -12.04 0.33
C ALA A 81 26.62 -13.27 1.23
N LEU A 82 25.68 -13.62 2.11
CA LEU A 82 25.79 -14.77 3.02
C LEU A 82 25.31 -16.09 2.43
N GLN A 83 24.60 -16.10 1.30
CA GLN A 83 24.23 -17.33 0.61
C GLN A 83 25.42 -17.85 -0.23
N PRO A 84 26.01 -19.02 0.10
CA PRO A 84 27.01 -19.65 -0.75
C PRO A 84 26.29 -20.18 -2.00
N GLY A 85 26.14 -19.33 -3.02
CA GLY A 85 25.36 -19.69 -4.20
C GLY A 85 25.04 -18.56 -5.18
N GLY A 86 25.47 -17.32 -4.92
CA GLY A 86 25.56 -16.27 -5.95
C GLY A 86 26.67 -16.52 -6.97
N THR A 87 26.87 -17.76 -7.43
CA THR A 87 27.66 -18.02 -8.62
C THR A 87 26.75 -17.91 -9.85
N PRO A 88 27.22 -17.29 -10.95
CA PRO A 88 26.47 -17.30 -12.20
C PRO A 88 26.13 -18.75 -12.53
N ALA A 89 24.85 -18.99 -12.88
CA ALA A 89 24.36 -20.30 -13.31
C ALA A 89 25.40 -20.96 -14.22
N VAL A 90 26.13 -21.94 -13.68
CA VAL A 90 26.98 -22.78 -14.50
C VAL A 90 25.99 -23.53 -15.35
N LYS A 91 25.86 -23.12 -16.63
CA LYS A 91 25.22 -23.93 -17.66
C LYS A 91 26.08 -25.19 -17.78
N THR A 92 25.84 -26.11 -16.87
CA THR A 92 26.59 -27.34 -16.79
C THR A 92 26.06 -28.21 -17.92
N GLY A 93 26.97 -28.82 -18.69
CA GLY A 93 26.63 -29.87 -19.64
C GLY A 93 25.95 -31.04 -18.94
N GLY A 94 25.81 -32.17 -19.63
CA GLY A 94 25.31 -33.36 -18.95
C GLY A 94 26.20 -33.70 -17.74
N LEU A 95 25.67 -34.44 -16.77
CA LEU A 95 26.45 -34.90 -15.63
C LEU A 95 26.64 -36.40 -15.72
N ARG A 96 27.89 -36.87 -15.57
CA ARG A 96 28.19 -38.27 -15.29
C ARG A 96 28.40 -38.44 -13.79
N ILE A 97 27.52 -39.22 -13.16
CA ILE A 97 27.54 -39.47 -11.71
C ILE A 97 27.86 -40.94 -11.44
N THR A 98 28.75 -41.19 -10.49
CA THR A 98 29.10 -42.55 -10.02
C THR A 98 29.14 -42.57 -8.50
N ALA A 99 28.51 -43.56 -7.86
CA ALA A 99 28.61 -43.74 -6.42
C ALA A 99 29.87 -44.56 -6.05
N LYS A 100 30.61 -44.12 -5.04
CA LYS A 100 31.77 -44.86 -4.49
C LYS A 100 31.35 -46.13 -3.74
N PRO A 101 30.26 -46.15 -2.94
CA PRO A 101 29.81 -47.37 -2.27
C PRO A 101 29.30 -48.41 -3.27
N LYS A 102 29.67 -49.68 -3.07
CA LYS A 102 29.25 -50.81 -3.93
C LYS A 102 27.73 -50.98 -4.02
N GLY A 103 26.98 -50.55 -3.00
CA GLY A 103 25.52 -50.60 -2.95
C GLY A 103 24.82 -49.36 -3.52
N GLY A 104 25.56 -48.44 -4.14
CA GLY A 104 25.05 -47.15 -4.57
C GLY A 104 24.85 -46.16 -3.41
N PHE A 105 24.37 -44.96 -3.74
CA PHE A 105 24.17 -43.87 -2.79
C PHE A 105 22.98 -43.00 -3.17
N ARG A 106 22.19 -42.52 -2.19
CA ARG A 106 21.02 -41.65 -2.45
C ARG A 106 21.34 -40.20 -2.13
N ARG A 107 21.18 -39.32 -3.11
CA ARG A 107 21.32 -37.86 -2.97
C ARG A 107 20.48 -37.16 -4.03
N ALA A 108 19.98 -35.96 -3.74
CA ALA A 108 19.11 -35.20 -4.62
C ALA A 108 17.87 -35.99 -5.10
N GLY A 109 17.29 -36.82 -4.21
CA GLY A 109 16.08 -37.60 -4.51
C GLY A 109 16.29 -38.83 -5.41
N VAL A 110 17.49 -39.06 -5.95
CA VAL A 110 17.81 -40.15 -6.87
C VAL A 110 18.78 -41.15 -6.22
N HIS A 111 18.66 -42.43 -6.58
CA HIS A 111 19.65 -43.45 -6.22
C HIS A 111 20.70 -43.57 -7.32
N HIS A 112 21.96 -43.29 -6.98
CA HIS A 112 23.11 -43.38 -7.86
C HIS A 112 23.75 -44.75 -7.68
N PRO A 113 23.82 -45.59 -8.73
CA PRO A 113 24.52 -46.87 -8.66
C PRO A 113 26.03 -46.67 -8.61
N SER A 114 26.77 -47.74 -8.31
CA SER A 114 28.25 -47.70 -8.32
C SER A 114 28.87 -47.63 -9.71
N GLY A 115 28.06 -47.77 -10.77
CA GLY A 115 28.48 -47.57 -12.16
C GLY A 115 28.22 -46.14 -12.63
N PRO A 116 28.95 -45.64 -13.64
CA PRO A 116 28.76 -44.31 -14.18
C PRO A 116 27.41 -44.19 -14.90
N VAL A 117 26.62 -43.17 -14.55
CA VAL A 117 25.34 -42.83 -15.18
C VAL A 117 25.40 -41.42 -15.73
N ASN A 118 24.98 -41.24 -16.99
CA ASN A 118 24.87 -39.92 -17.61
C ASN A 118 23.47 -39.36 -17.37
N HIS A 119 23.42 -38.07 -17.06
CA HIS A 119 22.21 -37.29 -16.90
C HIS A 119 22.27 -36.11 -17.87
N GLU A 120 21.17 -35.88 -18.59
CA GLU A 120 21.08 -34.75 -19.52
C GLU A 120 21.06 -33.41 -18.76
N PRO A 121 21.48 -32.30 -19.41
CA PRO A 121 21.35 -30.96 -18.83
C PRO A 121 19.91 -30.68 -18.35
N GLY A 122 19.78 -30.08 -17.18
CA GLY A 122 18.48 -29.77 -16.57
C GLY A 122 17.82 -30.93 -15.80
N THR A 123 18.46 -32.10 -15.71
CA THR A 123 18.00 -33.20 -14.83
C THR A 123 18.01 -32.80 -13.35
N PHE A 124 18.94 -31.92 -12.95
CA PHE A 124 19.09 -31.44 -11.58
C PHE A 124 19.10 -29.91 -11.55
N ASP A 125 18.51 -29.33 -10.51
CA ASP A 125 18.62 -27.88 -10.25
C ASP A 125 19.98 -27.51 -9.62
N ASP A 126 20.30 -26.22 -9.57
CA ASP A 126 21.60 -25.73 -9.08
C ASP A 126 21.90 -26.18 -7.65
N LYS A 127 20.88 -26.26 -6.78
CA LYS A 127 21.04 -26.69 -5.39
C LYS A 127 21.36 -28.17 -5.33
N GLN A 128 20.69 -28.98 -6.16
CA GLN A 128 20.92 -30.41 -6.27
C GLN A 128 22.32 -30.69 -6.84
N ILE A 129 22.75 -29.96 -7.86
CA ILE A 129 24.11 -30.09 -8.43
C ILE A 129 25.16 -29.76 -7.37
N ALA A 130 24.99 -28.67 -6.62
CA ALA A 130 25.89 -28.33 -5.51
C ALA A 130 25.95 -29.44 -4.46
N GLN A 131 24.81 -29.98 -4.04
CA GLN A 131 24.75 -31.10 -3.09
C GLN A 131 25.41 -32.38 -3.61
N LEU A 132 25.28 -32.67 -4.92
CA LEU A 132 25.88 -33.85 -5.54
C LEU A 132 27.41 -33.73 -5.62
N ARG A 133 27.93 -32.53 -5.89
CA ARG A 133 29.37 -32.24 -5.98
C ARG A 133 30.06 -32.17 -4.61
N ASP A 134 29.34 -31.71 -3.59
CA ASP A 134 29.86 -31.60 -2.22
C ASP A 134 29.88 -32.97 -1.50
N ASP A 135 29.15 -33.97 -1.99
CA ASP A 135 29.06 -35.27 -1.31
C ASP A 135 30.30 -36.15 -1.51
N PRO A 136 30.99 -36.58 -0.44
CA PRO A 136 32.20 -37.39 -0.55
C PRO A 136 31.95 -38.80 -1.10
N ASN A 137 30.71 -39.30 -1.12
CA ASN A 137 30.37 -40.64 -1.64
C ASN A 137 30.07 -40.65 -3.13
N LEU A 138 30.03 -39.49 -3.80
CA LEU A 138 29.77 -39.37 -5.21
C LEU A 138 31.01 -38.89 -5.96
N VAL A 139 31.10 -39.26 -7.23
CA VAL A 139 32.00 -38.67 -8.21
C VAL A 139 31.13 -38.09 -9.30
N VAL A 140 31.20 -36.77 -9.49
CA VAL A 140 30.39 -36.02 -10.46
C VAL A 140 31.33 -35.38 -11.47
N VAL A 141 31.11 -35.64 -12.75
CA VAL A 141 31.91 -35.12 -13.86
C VAL A 141 30.99 -34.48 -14.89
N ASP A 142 31.36 -33.30 -15.38
CA ASP A 142 30.63 -32.63 -16.46
C ASP A 142 30.97 -33.30 -17.81
N ILE A 143 29.95 -33.56 -18.63
CA ILE A 143 30.04 -34.25 -19.93
C ILE A 143 29.33 -33.51 -21.06
#